data_AF-A0A7C2WAT0-F1
#
_entry.id   AF-A0A7C2WAT0-F1
#
_cell.length_a   1.000
_cell.length_b   1.000
_cell.length_c   1.000
_cell.angle_alpha   90.00
_cell.angle_beta   90.00
_cell.angle_gamma   90.00
#
_symmetry.space_group_name_H-M   'P 1'
#
loop_
_entity.id
_entity.type
_entity.pdbx_description
1 polymer ?
#
loop_
_entity_poly.entity_id
_entity_poly.type
_entity_poly.pdbx_seq_one_letter_code
_entity_poly.pdbx_strand_id
1 'polypeptide(L)'
;MNLENDYIRVAFAPETGGFVSLYDKQRDYEYIVAPDRAMPFRLMMPQGERAWLHEDARGADIAIDGTTARVRYRFGGIVAEAVYVLDGPAILATLRVANHSEQAIEEVMFPMVRGIGAIPEGEIIWPMFSRRNLGDPFQTDTDQGRGAAFGSDHRTWNEWTQKQNMRYPQHLCSAWCDYGNPAHGLGMEGRHTDFSIMDFFFYKVVEKTRDPVRRTLDMTIVHPRRVRPGETYTSSPVRITLHDGDWRAVAGAHRDWLETWVRKPDRPRAFAESIGWHFFFLKRQDGWESHSYAELPRLAEAALAVGYRYLMLFGWQTGGHDNNYWYRYVPNEDWGGEAALRRAVEQCRAMGVELIPFFNGTLANVEMPEHKSFGRMWEAKTRAGHPYYAGDWARCNFDAPMRNRAMLHHEICFCEEQQVCFLETVARNVDRYGFGNLQLDQISEKSLLCYDDAHGHVTPDRAPIDGLATLLPKTRALVRAAHPDGVMVSECLND
;
A
#
# COMPACT_ATOMS: atom_id res chain seq x y z
N MET A 1 -8.86 -30.50 19.75
CA MET A 1 -7.45 -30.31 20.15
C MET A 1 -7.23 -28.83 20.33
N ASN A 2 -6.66 -28.41 21.46
CA ASN A 2 -6.54 -27.01 21.82
C ASN A 2 -5.07 -26.60 21.86
N LEU A 3 -4.76 -25.43 21.30
CA LEU A 3 -3.49 -24.74 21.46
C LEU A 3 -3.71 -23.64 22.51
N GLU A 4 -2.98 -23.65 23.61
CA GLU A 4 -3.21 -22.70 24.70
C GLU A 4 -1.95 -22.29 25.47
N ASN A 5 -1.99 -21.09 26.03
CA ASN A 5 -1.04 -20.57 27.02
C ASN A 5 -1.84 -19.82 28.12
N ASP A 6 -1.20 -18.95 28.90
CA ASP A 6 -1.87 -18.20 29.97
C ASP A 6 -2.88 -17.14 29.46
N TYR A 7 -2.78 -16.73 28.20
CA TYR A 7 -3.57 -15.64 27.62
C TYR A 7 -4.64 -16.13 26.65
N ILE A 8 -4.30 -17.08 25.78
CA ILE A 8 -5.15 -17.49 24.65
C ILE A 8 -5.43 -18.98 24.73
N ARG A 9 -6.65 -19.36 24.33
CA ARG A 9 -7.00 -20.72 23.93
C ARG A 9 -7.58 -20.72 22.51
N VAL A 10 -7.01 -21.53 21.64
CA VAL A 10 -7.45 -21.71 20.25
C VAL A 10 -7.89 -23.15 20.04
N ALA A 11 -9.05 -23.34 19.42
CA ALA A 11 -9.47 -24.65 18.93
C ALA A 11 -9.59 -24.63 17.40
N PHE A 12 -9.21 -25.74 16.79
CA PHE A 12 -9.17 -25.90 15.33
C PHE A 12 -10.30 -26.80 14.83
N ALA A 13 -10.89 -26.45 13.68
CA ALA A 13 -11.79 -27.32 12.94
C ALA A 13 -11.03 -28.57 12.47
N PRO A 14 -11.49 -29.80 12.77
CA PRO A 14 -10.80 -31.01 12.35
C PRO A 14 -10.63 -31.13 10.83
N GLU A 15 -11.62 -30.69 10.06
CA GLU A 15 -11.64 -30.86 8.59
C GLU A 15 -10.81 -29.81 7.85
N THR A 16 -10.83 -28.56 8.32
CA THR A 16 -10.24 -27.41 7.61
C THR A 16 -9.00 -26.85 8.30
N GLY A 17 -8.83 -27.10 9.60
CA GLY A 17 -7.76 -26.50 10.42
C GLY A 17 -7.94 -24.99 10.66
N GLY A 18 -9.12 -24.43 10.38
CA GLY A 18 -9.43 -23.04 10.72
C GLY A 18 -9.82 -22.89 12.19
N PHE A 19 -9.79 -21.66 12.72
CA PHE A 19 -10.19 -21.41 14.12
C PHE A 19 -11.71 -21.58 14.29
N VAL A 20 -12.11 -22.51 15.16
CA VAL A 20 -13.51 -22.66 15.62
C VAL A 20 -13.74 -21.96 16.96
N SER A 21 -12.66 -21.61 17.66
CA SER A 21 -12.66 -20.81 18.89
C SER A 21 -11.34 -20.05 18.93
N LEU A 22 -11.43 -18.77 19.28
CA LEU A 22 -10.31 -17.89 19.58
C LEU A 22 -10.68 -17.13 20.86
N TYR A 23 -10.23 -17.67 21.98
CA TYR A 23 -10.72 -17.28 23.30
C TYR A 23 -9.63 -16.56 24.10
N ASP A 24 -9.96 -15.36 24.57
CA ASP A 24 -9.14 -14.57 25.50
C ASP A 24 -9.44 -15.00 26.94
N LYS A 25 -8.46 -15.66 27.56
CA LYS A 25 -8.56 -16.19 28.92
C LYS A 25 -8.50 -15.10 30.00
N GLN A 26 -7.92 -13.94 29.69
CA GLN A 26 -7.84 -12.82 30.64
C GLN A 26 -9.18 -12.09 30.76
N ARG A 27 -10.02 -12.16 29.72
CA ARG A 27 -11.33 -11.48 29.67
C ARG A 27 -12.54 -12.38 29.74
N ASP A 28 -12.34 -13.70 29.65
CA ASP A 28 -13.44 -14.63 29.44
C ASP A 28 -14.27 -14.24 28.20
N TYR A 29 -13.59 -13.99 27.07
CA TYR A 29 -14.21 -13.50 25.84
C TYR A 29 -13.91 -14.41 24.64
N GLU A 30 -14.97 -14.85 23.95
CA GLU A 30 -14.89 -15.63 22.71
C GLU A 30 -15.11 -14.73 21.49
N TYR A 31 -14.12 -14.68 20.60
CA TYR A 31 -14.20 -13.87 19.38
C TYR A 31 -14.96 -14.58 18.24
N ILE A 32 -14.93 -15.91 18.18
CA ILE A 32 -15.54 -16.69 17.08
C ILE A 32 -16.96 -17.13 17.45
N VAL A 33 -17.95 -16.64 16.71
CA VAL A 33 -19.38 -16.96 16.92
C VAL A 33 -19.98 -17.84 15.82
N ALA A 34 -19.25 -18.08 14.72
CA ALA A 34 -19.66 -18.94 13.62
C ALA A 34 -18.58 -19.98 13.28
N PRO A 35 -18.39 -20.99 14.15
CA PRO A 35 -17.34 -22.02 13.98
C PRO A 35 -17.50 -22.84 12.70
N ASP A 36 -18.72 -22.94 12.15
CA ASP A 36 -19.00 -23.62 10.87
C ASP A 36 -18.35 -22.92 9.65
N ARG A 37 -17.86 -21.70 9.82
CA ARG A 37 -17.17 -20.92 8.77
C ARG A 37 -15.64 -21.05 8.83
N ALA A 38 -15.11 -21.81 9.79
CA ALA A 38 -13.68 -21.93 10.06
C ALA A 38 -12.91 -22.42 8.82
N MET A 39 -11.97 -21.61 8.34
CA MET A 39 -11.07 -21.93 7.24
C MET A 39 -9.81 -21.06 7.38
N PRO A 40 -8.60 -21.64 7.35
CA PRO A 40 -7.36 -20.92 7.68
C PRO A 40 -6.74 -20.20 6.48
N PHE A 41 -6.93 -20.73 5.26
CA PHE A 41 -6.44 -20.11 4.04
C PHE A 41 -7.26 -20.48 2.81
N ARG A 42 -7.02 -19.71 1.75
CA ARG A 42 -7.57 -19.89 0.40
C ARG A 42 -6.49 -19.56 -0.63
N LEU A 43 -6.41 -20.32 -1.71
CA LEU A 43 -5.44 -20.14 -2.80
C LEU A 43 -6.16 -19.78 -4.09
N MET A 44 -5.80 -18.66 -4.73
CA MET A 44 -6.39 -18.29 -6.03
C MET A 44 -5.66 -19.00 -7.16
N MET A 45 -6.38 -19.85 -7.90
CA MET A 45 -5.81 -20.70 -8.96
C MET A 45 -6.66 -20.59 -10.23
N PRO A 46 -6.51 -19.50 -10.99
CA PRO A 46 -7.35 -19.25 -12.16
C PRO A 46 -7.12 -20.30 -13.27
N GLN A 47 -8.18 -20.64 -14.01
CA GLN A 47 -8.11 -21.57 -15.13
C GLN A 47 -8.94 -21.08 -16.31
N GLY A 48 -8.29 -20.77 -17.44
CA GLY A 48 -8.95 -20.24 -18.63
C GLY A 48 -9.82 -19.01 -18.31
N GLU A 49 -11.08 -19.02 -18.75
CA GLU A 49 -12.04 -17.94 -18.46
C GLU A 49 -12.49 -17.89 -16.99
N ARG A 50 -12.20 -18.92 -16.19
CA ARG A 50 -12.53 -18.96 -14.76
C ARG A 50 -11.42 -18.32 -13.93
N ALA A 51 -11.24 -17.01 -14.14
CA ALA A 51 -10.23 -16.22 -13.45
C ALA A 51 -10.49 -16.02 -11.94
N TRP A 52 -11.61 -16.53 -11.43
CA TRP A 52 -12.06 -16.42 -10.04
C TRP A 52 -11.90 -17.72 -9.24
N LEU A 53 -11.38 -18.79 -9.82
CA LEU A 53 -11.27 -20.07 -9.11
C LEU A 53 -10.33 -19.97 -7.92
N HIS A 54 -10.76 -20.60 -6.83
CA HIS A 54 -9.99 -20.74 -5.62
C HIS A 54 -10.02 -22.18 -5.13
N GLU A 55 -8.92 -22.60 -4.52
CA GLU A 55 -8.82 -23.84 -3.76
C GLU A 55 -8.82 -23.50 -2.26
N ASP A 56 -9.84 -24.01 -1.57
CA ASP A 56 -10.02 -23.85 -0.12
C ASP A 56 -9.30 -24.97 0.64
N ALA A 57 -8.71 -24.60 1.78
CA ALA A 57 -8.04 -25.53 2.67
C ALA A 57 -8.98 -26.65 3.15
N ARG A 58 -8.54 -27.90 3.00
CA ARG A 58 -9.29 -29.12 3.40
C ARG A 58 -8.34 -30.27 3.73
N GLY A 59 -8.83 -31.23 4.51
CA GLY A 59 -8.07 -32.42 4.88
C GLY A 59 -6.92 -32.08 5.85
N ALA A 60 -7.23 -31.31 6.88
CA ALA A 60 -6.24 -30.88 7.87
C ALA A 60 -5.73 -32.06 8.72
N ASP A 61 -4.40 -32.14 8.86
CA ASP A 61 -3.71 -32.98 9.84
C ASP A 61 -3.08 -32.07 10.89
N ILE A 62 -3.63 -32.08 12.12
CA ILE A 62 -3.30 -31.14 13.18
C ILE A 62 -2.42 -31.83 14.23
N ALA A 63 -1.21 -31.29 14.42
CA ALA A 63 -0.31 -31.66 15.50
C ALA A 63 -0.06 -30.45 16.41
N ILE A 64 -0.19 -30.65 17.73
CA ILE A 64 0.06 -29.61 18.74
C ILE A 64 1.18 -30.10 19.66
N ASP A 65 2.18 -29.25 19.86
CA ASP A 65 3.31 -29.47 20.77
C ASP A 65 3.58 -28.18 21.56
N GLY A 66 3.26 -28.21 22.87
CA GLY A 66 3.33 -27.05 23.74
C GLY A 66 2.54 -25.86 23.19
N THR A 67 3.24 -24.75 22.94
CA THR A 67 2.69 -23.49 22.42
C THR A 67 2.74 -23.39 20.89
N THR A 68 2.98 -24.50 20.18
CA THR A 68 3.04 -24.54 18.72
C THR A 68 2.01 -25.52 18.16
N ALA A 69 1.22 -25.07 17.19
CA ALA A 69 0.40 -25.94 16.34
C ALA A 69 0.95 -25.97 14.92
N ARG A 70 1.02 -27.17 14.34
CA ARG A 70 1.33 -27.40 12.92
C ARG A 70 0.14 -28.07 12.28
N VAL A 71 -0.39 -27.46 11.22
CA VAL A 71 -1.51 -28.02 10.45
C VAL A 71 -1.05 -28.28 9.04
N ARG A 72 -1.09 -29.55 8.63
CA ARG A 72 -0.62 -30.00 7.32
C ARG A 72 -1.79 -30.29 6.40
N TYR A 73 -1.58 -30.05 5.12
CA TYR A 73 -2.58 -30.17 4.08
C TYR A 73 -2.01 -30.85 2.85
N ARG A 74 -2.83 -31.69 2.22
CA ARG A 74 -2.53 -32.29 0.91
C ARG A 74 -3.81 -32.43 0.10
N PHE A 75 -3.97 -31.61 -0.93
CA PHE A 75 -5.15 -31.64 -1.81
C PHE A 75 -4.82 -31.00 -3.16
N GLY A 76 -5.42 -31.48 -4.27
CA GLY A 76 -5.35 -30.79 -5.57
C GLY A 76 -3.94 -30.51 -6.11
N GLY A 77 -2.94 -31.34 -5.78
CA GLY A 77 -1.53 -31.08 -6.13
C GLY A 77 -0.85 -30.04 -5.24
N ILE A 78 -1.50 -29.55 -4.19
CA ILE A 78 -0.95 -28.63 -3.21
C ILE A 78 -0.51 -29.41 -1.96
N VAL A 79 0.68 -29.06 -1.45
CA VAL A 79 1.15 -29.47 -0.12
C VAL A 79 1.38 -28.20 0.68
N ALA A 80 0.73 -28.05 1.83
CA ALA A 80 0.88 -26.87 2.67
C ALA A 80 1.07 -27.23 4.15
N GLU A 81 1.77 -26.36 4.89
CA GLU A 81 1.90 -26.41 6.34
C GLU A 81 1.65 -25.01 6.92
N ALA A 82 0.58 -24.87 7.69
CA ALA A 82 0.33 -23.69 8.52
C ALA A 82 0.95 -23.93 9.90
N VAL A 83 1.70 -22.95 10.40
CA VAL A 83 2.31 -22.97 11.73
C VAL A 83 1.78 -21.79 12.53
N TYR A 84 1.29 -22.09 13.74
CA TYR A 84 0.80 -21.12 14.71
C TYR A 84 1.62 -21.25 15.99
N VAL A 85 2.25 -20.16 16.43
CA VAL A 85 3.02 -20.11 17.68
C VAL A 85 2.41 -19.10 18.62
N LEU A 86 2.07 -19.51 19.84
CA LEU A 86 1.60 -18.58 20.86
C LEU A 86 2.78 -17.79 21.44
N ASP A 87 2.60 -16.48 21.51
CA ASP A 87 3.54 -15.53 22.11
C ASP A 87 2.78 -14.50 22.96
N GLY A 88 2.69 -14.77 24.26
CA GLY A 88 1.85 -14.01 25.18
C GLY A 88 0.40 -13.93 24.69
N PRO A 89 -0.19 -12.74 24.54
CA PRO A 89 -1.54 -12.54 24.03
C PRO A 89 -1.65 -12.57 22.50
N ALA A 90 -0.61 -13.02 21.79
CA ALA A 90 -0.62 -13.10 20.34
C ALA A 90 -0.36 -14.51 19.79
N ILE A 91 -0.70 -14.68 18.52
CA ILE A 91 -0.43 -15.85 17.69
C ILE A 91 0.40 -15.39 16.50
N LEU A 92 1.61 -15.95 16.34
CA LEU A 92 2.40 -15.78 15.13
C LEU A 92 2.01 -16.88 14.14
N ALA A 93 1.48 -16.48 12.98
CA ALA A 93 0.99 -17.36 11.93
C ALA A 93 1.90 -17.29 10.70
N THR A 94 2.30 -18.45 10.18
CA THR A 94 3.03 -18.58 8.90
C THR A 94 2.46 -19.74 8.09
N LEU A 95 2.44 -19.62 6.76
CA LEU A 95 1.99 -20.68 5.85
C LEU A 95 3.09 -20.97 4.84
N ARG A 96 3.48 -22.24 4.73
CA ARG A 96 4.31 -22.74 3.63
C ARG A 96 3.42 -23.48 2.63
N VAL A 97 3.52 -23.15 1.35
CA VAL A 97 2.76 -23.78 0.25
C VAL A 97 3.73 -24.23 -0.84
N ALA A 98 3.74 -25.53 -1.13
CA ALA A 98 4.41 -26.12 -2.29
C ALA A 98 3.37 -26.46 -3.36
N ASN A 99 3.59 -25.97 -4.57
CA ASN A 99 2.69 -26.17 -5.70
C ASN A 99 3.19 -27.29 -6.60
N HIS A 100 2.56 -28.46 -6.53
CA HIS A 100 2.80 -29.58 -7.45
C HIS A 100 1.66 -29.75 -8.45
N SER A 101 0.76 -28.78 -8.56
CA SER A 101 -0.28 -28.76 -9.60
C SER A 101 0.26 -28.20 -10.92
N GLU A 102 -0.56 -28.26 -11.97
CA GLU A 102 -0.24 -27.68 -13.27
C GLU A 102 -0.59 -26.18 -13.36
N GLN A 103 -1.38 -25.64 -12.42
CA GLN A 103 -1.77 -24.23 -12.42
C GLN A 103 -0.89 -23.41 -11.47
N ALA A 104 -0.65 -22.14 -11.81
CA ALA A 104 -0.05 -21.21 -10.87
C ALA A 104 -1.07 -20.83 -9.78
N ILE A 105 -0.59 -20.72 -8.55
CA ILE A 105 -1.29 -19.98 -7.50
C ILE A 105 -0.94 -18.50 -7.73
N GLU A 106 -1.93 -17.63 -7.84
CA GLU A 106 -1.72 -16.20 -8.10
C GLU A 106 -1.80 -15.37 -6.82
N GLU A 107 -2.51 -15.87 -5.81
CA GLU A 107 -2.74 -15.19 -4.55
C GLU A 107 -2.90 -16.22 -3.42
N VAL A 108 -2.33 -15.91 -2.27
CA VAL A 108 -2.41 -16.72 -1.05
C VAL A 108 -3.08 -15.89 0.04
N MET A 109 -4.32 -16.24 0.38
CA MET A 109 -5.07 -15.61 1.46
C MET A 109 -4.79 -16.36 2.76
N PHE A 110 -3.93 -15.83 3.62
CA PHE A 110 -3.56 -16.39 4.92
C PHE A 110 -2.93 -15.33 5.83
N PRO A 111 -3.19 -15.33 7.14
CA PRO A 111 -4.20 -16.13 7.82
C PRO A 111 -5.60 -15.58 7.56
N MET A 112 -6.59 -16.46 7.62
CA MET A 112 -8.01 -16.10 7.62
C MET A 112 -8.59 -16.37 9.01
N VAL A 113 -8.97 -15.31 9.73
CA VAL A 113 -9.75 -15.40 10.97
C VAL A 113 -11.19 -15.08 10.63
N ARG A 114 -12.04 -16.11 10.67
CA ARG A 114 -13.40 -16.07 10.10
C ARG A 114 -14.45 -16.30 11.16
N GLY A 115 -15.63 -15.74 10.93
CA GLY A 115 -16.77 -15.95 11.84
C GLY A 115 -16.66 -15.14 13.12
N ILE A 116 -15.94 -14.01 13.09
CA ILE A 116 -15.78 -13.10 14.23
C ILE A 116 -17.15 -12.47 14.55
N GLY A 117 -17.50 -12.44 15.84
CA GLY A 117 -18.72 -11.82 16.35
C GLY A 117 -18.61 -10.30 16.52
N ALA A 118 -19.74 -9.68 16.84
CA ALA A 118 -19.75 -8.25 17.16
C ALA A 118 -19.16 -7.99 18.55
N ILE A 119 -18.17 -7.10 18.60
CA ILE A 119 -17.69 -6.46 19.83
C ILE A 119 -18.59 -5.23 20.08
N PRO A 120 -19.16 -5.06 21.29
CA PRO A 120 -19.92 -3.85 21.62
C PRO A 120 -19.10 -2.59 21.37
N GLU A 121 -19.65 -1.64 20.61
CA GLU A 121 -18.96 -0.41 20.19
C GLU A 121 -17.63 -0.67 19.46
N GLY A 122 -17.50 -1.84 18.83
CA GLY A 122 -16.30 -2.24 18.11
C GLY A 122 -16.18 -1.53 16.76
N GLU A 123 -15.00 -0.99 16.48
CA GLU A 123 -14.68 -0.30 15.24
C GLU A 123 -13.47 -0.94 14.56
N ILE A 124 -13.36 -0.76 13.23
CA ILE A 124 -12.15 -1.15 12.50
C ILE A 124 -11.23 0.06 12.31
N ILE A 125 -9.99 -0.08 12.78
CA ILE A 125 -8.93 0.92 12.66
C ILE A 125 -7.76 0.38 11.85
N TRP A 126 -7.20 1.21 10.98
CA TRP A 126 -5.97 0.91 10.22
C TRP A 126 -5.21 2.20 9.88
N PRO A 127 -3.88 2.15 9.63
CA PRO A 127 -3.07 3.33 9.35
C PRO A 127 -3.16 3.78 7.88
N MET A 128 -4.38 3.89 7.34
CA MET A 128 -4.57 4.46 5.99
C MET A 128 -4.42 5.99 6.02
N PHE A 129 -3.81 6.58 5.01
CA PHE A 129 -3.55 8.03 4.97
C PHE A 129 -4.82 8.90 5.05
N SER A 130 -5.92 8.51 4.38
CA SER A 130 -7.13 9.33 4.24
C SER A 130 -8.35 8.86 5.05
N ARG A 131 -8.44 7.57 5.38
CA ARG A 131 -9.57 7.01 6.17
C ARG A 131 -9.10 5.97 7.17
N ARG A 132 -8.77 6.41 8.39
CA ARG A 132 -8.22 5.55 9.45
C ARG A 132 -9.26 4.73 10.22
N ASN A 133 -10.46 5.27 10.38
CA ASN A 133 -11.57 4.60 11.07
C ASN A 133 -12.64 4.23 10.03
N LEU A 134 -12.95 2.95 9.92
CA LEU A 134 -14.04 2.46 9.08
C LEU A 134 -15.38 2.46 9.82
N GLY A 135 -15.39 2.49 11.15
CA GLY A 135 -16.59 2.40 12.00
C GLY A 135 -17.00 0.96 12.28
N ASP A 136 -18.20 0.80 12.83
CA ASP A 136 -18.76 -0.51 13.18
C ASP A 136 -19.10 -1.35 11.92
N PRO A 137 -18.46 -2.51 11.71
CA PRO A 137 -18.79 -3.38 10.58
C PRO A 137 -20.20 -3.98 10.65
N PHE A 138 -20.80 -4.04 11.83
CA PHE A 138 -22.11 -4.65 12.07
C PHE A 138 -23.27 -3.67 11.95
N GLN A 139 -23.02 -2.37 11.83
CA GLN A 139 -24.06 -1.34 11.73
C GLN A 139 -25.08 -1.65 10.63
N THR A 140 -26.36 -1.70 11.01
CA THR A 140 -27.50 -1.93 10.09
C THR A 140 -28.41 -0.73 9.91
N ASP A 141 -28.48 0.15 10.92
CA ASP A 141 -29.54 1.15 11.08
C ASP A 141 -29.12 2.52 10.54
N THR A 142 -29.04 2.62 9.21
CA THR A 142 -29.05 3.93 8.53
C THR A 142 -30.29 3.97 7.66
N ASP A 143 -31.03 5.09 7.66
CA ASP A 143 -32.36 5.24 7.06
C ASP A 143 -32.47 4.78 5.58
N GLN A 144 -31.36 4.51 4.89
CA GLN A 144 -31.33 3.85 3.57
C GLN A 144 -30.12 2.92 3.32
N GLY A 145 -29.40 2.43 4.35
CA GLY A 145 -28.15 1.67 4.16
C GLY A 145 -26.99 2.48 3.55
N ARG A 146 -27.21 3.77 3.26
CA ARG A 146 -26.21 4.72 2.75
C ARG A 146 -25.45 5.29 3.95
N GLY A 147 -24.17 4.97 4.06
CA GLY A 147 -23.27 5.48 5.11
C GLY A 147 -22.66 4.41 6.00
N ALA A 148 -23.25 3.22 6.09
CA ALA A 148 -22.62 2.08 6.77
C ALA A 148 -21.40 1.60 5.98
N ALA A 149 -20.26 1.42 6.64
CA ALA A 149 -19.00 1.08 5.98
C ALA A 149 -19.03 -0.26 5.22
N PHE A 150 -19.97 -1.15 5.58
CA PHE A 150 -20.15 -2.47 4.97
C PHE A 150 -21.54 -2.66 4.34
N GLY A 151 -22.19 -1.57 3.93
CA GLY A 151 -23.42 -1.63 3.14
C GLY A 151 -24.63 -2.27 3.83
N SER A 152 -24.68 -2.22 5.17
CA SER A 152 -25.72 -2.85 6.00
C SER A 152 -25.91 -4.34 5.64
N ASP A 153 -27.12 -4.77 5.32
CA ASP A 153 -27.46 -6.14 4.88
C ASP A 153 -27.71 -6.23 3.37
N HIS A 154 -27.46 -5.18 2.61
CA HIS A 154 -27.67 -5.19 1.17
C HIS A 154 -26.54 -5.94 0.47
N ARG A 155 -26.80 -7.15 -0.05
CA ARG A 155 -25.82 -7.94 -0.80
C ARG A 155 -25.86 -7.58 -2.28
N THR A 156 -24.81 -6.97 -2.79
CA THR A 156 -24.61 -6.86 -4.25
C THR A 156 -24.25 -8.23 -4.84
N TRP A 157 -24.33 -8.38 -6.16
CA TRP A 157 -24.09 -9.66 -6.84
C TRP A 157 -22.73 -10.32 -6.52
N ASN A 158 -21.70 -9.50 -6.21
CA ASN A 158 -20.38 -9.93 -5.77
C ASN A 158 -20.05 -9.52 -4.33
N GLU A 159 -21.03 -8.97 -3.60
CA GLU A 159 -20.89 -8.50 -2.22
C GLU A 159 -19.79 -7.45 -2.03
N TRP A 160 -19.49 -6.65 -3.06
CA TRP A 160 -18.47 -5.61 -2.98
C TRP A 160 -18.74 -4.59 -1.88
N THR A 161 -20.01 -4.32 -1.55
CA THR A 161 -20.38 -3.41 -0.46
C THR A 161 -20.08 -3.99 0.93
N GLN A 162 -19.82 -5.29 1.05
CA GLN A 162 -19.48 -5.98 2.29
C GLN A 162 -17.97 -6.19 2.45
N LYS A 163 -17.15 -5.67 1.54
CA LYS A 163 -15.72 -5.90 1.51
C LYS A 163 -15.00 -4.58 1.62
N GLN A 164 -14.00 -4.53 2.50
CA GLN A 164 -13.08 -3.41 2.64
C GLN A 164 -11.67 -3.98 2.58
N ASN A 165 -10.80 -3.35 1.80
CA ASN A 165 -9.42 -3.80 1.70
C ASN A 165 -8.47 -2.62 1.55
N MET A 166 -7.25 -2.79 2.07
CA MET A 166 -6.17 -1.85 1.85
C MET A 166 -4.84 -2.56 1.70
N ARG A 167 -4.01 -2.06 0.79
CA ARG A 167 -2.68 -2.61 0.51
C ARG A 167 -1.60 -1.90 1.32
N TYR A 168 -0.70 -2.71 1.87
CA TYR A 168 0.60 -2.29 2.35
C TYR A 168 1.72 -2.91 1.48
N PRO A 169 2.81 -2.19 1.19
CA PRO A 169 2.90 -0.73 1.25
C PRO A 169 2.04 -0.14 0.14
N GLN A 170 1.24 0.88 0.40
CA GLN A 170 0.55 1.69 -0.63
C GLN A 170 -0.12 2.88 0.08
N HIS A 171 -1.44 2.85 0.20
CA HIS A 171 -2.24 3.80 0.96
C HIS A 171 -2.40 3.38 2.42
N LEU A 172 -2.09 2.12 2.77
CA LEU A 172 -1.84 1.71 4.14
C LEU A 172 -0.38 2.01 4.48
N CYS A 173 -0.15 2.98 5.35
CA CYS A 173 1.19 3.48 5.66
C CYS A 173 2.04 2.47 6.45
N SER A 174 1.40 1.57 7.20
CA SER A 174 2.07 0.61 8.06
C SER A 174 1.28 -0.70 8.11
N ALA A 175 1.97 -1.83 8.31
CA ALA A 175 1.40 -3.16 8.11
C ALA A 175 0.60 -3.66 9.32
N TRP A 176 -0.44 -2.95 9.74
CA TRP A 176 -1.33 -3.40 10.81
C TRP A 176 -2.78 -2.96 10.63
N CYS A 177 -3.72 -3.69 11.23
CA CYS A 177 -5.12 -3.30 11.40
C CYS A 177 -5.66 -3.81 12.74
N ASP A 178 -6.81 -3.28 13.14
CA ASP A 178 -7.46 -3.60 14.40
C ASP A 178 -8.98 -3.66 14.24
N TYR A 179 -9.62 -4.60 14.95
CA TYR A 179 -11.06 -4.61 15.21
C TYR A 179 -11.30 -4.72 16.71
N GLY A 180 -11.77 -3.64 17.33
CA GLY A 180 -11.85 -3.56 18.79
C GLY A 180 -12.58 -2.32 19.29
N ASN A 181 -12.64 -2.19 20.61
CA ASN A 181 -13.18 -1.04 21.32
C ASN A 181 -12.15 -0.52 22.35
N PRO A 182 -12.48 0.46 23.20
CA PRO A 182 -11.53 0.95 24.22
C PRO A 182 -11.11 -0.05 25.31
N ALA A 183 -11.72 -1.23 25.38
CA ALA A 183 -11.46 -2.23 26.40
C ALA A 183 -10.68 -3.45 25.89
N HIS A 184 -10.97 -3.89 24.66
CA HIS A 184 -10.32 -5.05 24.03
C HIS A 184 -10.54 -5.11 22.51
N GLY A 185 -9.76 -5.96 21.86
CA GLY A 185 -9.93 -6.22 20.44
C GLY A 185 -9.00 -7.28 19.87
N LEU A 186 -9.09 -7.41 18.55
CA LEU A 186 -8.31 -8.33 17.72
C LEU A 186 -7.53 -7.52 16.68
N GLY A 187 -6.21 -7.53 16.82
CA GLY A 187 -5.28 -6.93 15.85
C GLY A 187 -4.65 -7.92 14.90
N MET A 188 -4.32 -7.49 13.69
CA MET A 188 -3.42 -8.22 12.78
C MET A 188 -2.30 -7.31 12.31
N GLU A 189 -1.07 -7.83 12.28
CA GLU A 189 0.07 -7.08 11.79
C GLU A 189 1.11 -7.97 11.07
N GLY A 190 1.75 -7.40 10.05
CA GLY A 190 2.83 -8.05 9.32
C GLY A 190 4.13 -8.00 10.11
N ARG A 191 4.87 -9.11 10.18
CA ARG A 191 6.19 -9.21 10.84
C ARG A 191 7.25 -9.65 9.84
N HIS A 192 7.46 -8.84 8.81
CA HIS A 192 8.40 -9.08 7.71
C HIS A 192 9.34 -7.89 7.50
N THR A 193 10.60 -8.15 7.16
CA THR A 193 11.64 -7.09 7.05
C THR A 193 11.98 -6.71 5.61
N ASP A 194 11.19 -7.20 4.65
CA ASP A 194 11.43 -7.06 3.21
C ASP A 194 10.36 -6.22 2.49
N PHE A 195 9.47 -5.59 3.26
CA PHE A 195 8.33 -4.79 2.81
C PHE A 195 7.41 -5.49 1.79
N SER A 196 7.37 -6.83 1.80
CA SER A 196 6.48 -7.62 0.94
C SER A 196 5.02 -7.18 1.04
N ILE A 197 4.33 -7.19 -0.11
CA ILE A 197 2.94 -6.74 -0.18
C ILE A 197 2.04 -7.60 0.71
N MET A 198 1.17 -6.92 1.46
CA MET A 198 0.07 -7.49 2.22
C MET A 198 -1.20 -6.67 1.98
N ASP A 199 -2.28 -7.31 1.51
CA ASP A 199 -3.60 -6.67 1.48
C ASP A 199 -4.39 -7.09 2.72
N PHE A 200 -4.74 -6.10 3.55
CA PHE A 200 -5.58 -6.26 4.72
C PHE A 200 -7.02 -6.27 4.27
N PHE A 201 -7.69 -7.42 4.37
CA PHE A 201 -9.01 -7.67 3.81
C PHE A 201 -10.03 -7.96 4.92
N PHE A 202 -11.06 -7.13 4.99
CA PHE A 202 -12.21 -7.28 5.86
C PHE A 202 -13.44 -7.66 5.04
N TYR A 203 -14.19 -8.66 5.50
CA TYR A 203 -15.41 -9.09 4.82
C TYR A 203 -16.53 -9.35 5.83
N LYS A 204 -17.58 -8.51 5.75
CA LYS A 204 -18.82 -8.71 6.52
C LYS A 204 -19.67 -9.77 5.83
N VAL A 205 -19.79 -10.92 6.47
CA VAL A 205 -20.65 -12.00 5.98
C VAL A 205 -22.01 -11.88 6.63
N VAL A 206 -23.01 -11.56 5.80
CA VAL A 206 -24.42 -11.55 6.17
C VAL A 206 -25.00 -12.87 5.72
N GLU A 207 -25.78 -13.59 6.53
CA GLU A 207 -26.41 -14.89 6.23
C GLU A 207 -27.93 -14.81 6.40
N LYS A 208 -28.62 -14.40 5.33
CA LYS A 208 -30.08 -14.17 5.30
C LYS A 208 -30.94 -15.44 5.33
N THR A 209 -30.32 -16.61 5.16
CA THR A 209 -31.00 -17.91 5.25
C THR A 209 -31.18 -18.36 6.70
N ARG A 210 -30.60 -17.64 7.67
CA ARG A 210 -30.78 -17.88 9.11
C ARG A 210 -31.78 -16.89 9.71
N ASP A 211 -32.48 -17.32 10.75
CA ASP A 211 -33.38 -16.51 11.56
C ASP A 211 -32.95 -16.56 13.05
N PRO A 212 -32.50 -15.45 13.66
CA PRO A 212 -32.27 -14.15 13.02
C PRO A 212 -31.12 -14.18 12.01
N VAL A 213 -31.05 -13.17 11.14
CA VAL A 213 -29.95 -13.00 10.17
C VAL A 213 -28.62 -13.01 10.91
N ARG A 214 -27.75 -13.98 10.59
CA ARG A 214 -26.41 -14.05 11.18
C ARG A 214 -25.48 -13.07 10.47
N ARG A 215 -24.73 -12.30 11.24
CA ARG A 215 -23.70 -11.37 10.75
C ARG A 215 -22.39 -11.73 11.42
N THR A 216 -21.33 -11.80 10.63
CA THR A 216 -19.99 -12.09 11.13
C THR A 216 -18.96 -11.29 10.33
N LEU A 217 -17.77 -11.13 10.90
CA LEU A 217 -16.63 -10.50 10.24
C LEU A 217 -15.58 -11.56 9.93
N ASP A 218 -14.96 -11.46 8.75
CA ASP A 218 -13.72 -12.15 8.41
C ASP A 218 -12.61 -11.12 8.31
N MET A 219 -11.50 -11.37 8.99
CA MET A 219 -10.24 -10.64 8.86
C MET A 219 -9.24 -11.55 8.14
N THR A 220 -8.68 -11.09 7.03
CA THR A 220 -7.79 -11.89 6.19
C THR A 220 -6.60 -11.05 5.74
N ILE A 221 -5.40 -11.62 5.80
CA ILE A 221 -4.25 -11.09 5.09
C ILE A 221 -4.12 -11.79 3.76
N VAL A 222 -3.95 -11.01 2.70
CA VAL A 222 -3.78 -11.50 1.34
C VAL A 222 -2.36 -11.21 0.91
N HIS A 223 -1.64 -12.27 0.55
CA HIS A 223 -0.33 -12.19 -0.08
C HIS A 223 -0.52 -12.38 -1.57
N PRO A 224 -0.37 -11.36 -2.41
CA PRO A 224 -0.58 -11.48 -3.86
C PRO A 224 0.67 -12.08 -4.53
N ARG A 225 1.14 -13.21 -3.99
CA ARG A 225 2.34 -13.92 -4.39
C ARG A 225 2.01 -15.00 -5.41
N ARG A 226 2.58 -14.88 -6.60
CA ARG A 226 2.56 -15.95 -7.60
C ARG A 226 3.47 -17.11 -7.16
N VAL A 227 2.94 -18.34 -7.20
CA VAL A 227 3.67 -19.59 -6.98
C VAL A 227 3.44 -20.49 -8.18
N ARG A 228 4.43 -20.60 -9.06
CA ARG A 228 4.35 -21.41 -10.29
C ARG A 228 4.36 -22.92 -9.97
N PRO A 229 3.94 -23.77 -10.91
CA PRO A 229 4.15 -25.21 -10.82
C PRO A 229 5.61 -25.56 -10.46
N GLY A 230 5.79 -26.41 -9.46
CA GLY A 230 7.09 -26.82 -8.92
C GLY A 230 7.70 -25.87 -7.89
N GLU A 231 7.16 -24.67 -7.71
CA GLU A 231 7.68 -23.70 -6.74
C GLU A 231 7.13 -23.93 -5.33
N THR A 232 7.82 -23.33 -4.36
CA THR A 232 7.37 -23.28 -2.97
C THR A 232 7.49 -21.88 -2.43
N TYR A 233 6.49 -21.44 -1.68
CA TYR A 233 6.43 -20.15 -1.03
C TYR A 233 6.20 -20.31 0.47
N THR A 234 6.77 -19.42 1.25
CA THR A 234 6.46 -19.26 2.68
C THR A 234 5.98 -17.83 2.89
N SER A 235 4.80 -17.69 3.47
CA SER A 235 4.20 -16.38 3.75
C SER A 235 5.05 -15.59 4.74
N SER A 236 5.05 -14.28 4.57
CA SER A 236 5.48 -13.37 5.62
C SER A 236 4.72 -13.68 6.93
N PRO A 237 5.39 -13.70 8.09
CA PRO A 237 4.70 -13.95 9.35
C PRO A 237 3.66 -12.87 9.63
N VAL A 238 2.49 -13.29 10.08
CA VAL A 238 1.41 -12.40 10.52
C VAL A 238 1.18 -12.65 12.00
N ARG A 239 1.22 -11.59 12.79
CA ARG A 239 0.91 -11.64 14.22
C ARG A 239 -0.55 -11.25 14.43
N ILE A 240 -1.31 -12.12 15.06
CA ILE A 240 -2.70 -11.92 15.45
C ILE A 240 -2.70 -11.68 16.97
N THR A 241 -3.15 -10.52 17.44
CA THR A 241 -3.06 -10.14 18.86
C THR A 241 -4.44 -9.97 19.46
N LEU A 242 -4.72 -10.65 20.58
CA LEU A 242 -5.88 -10.37 21.44
C LEU A 242 -5.43 -9.32 22.45
N HIS A 243 -5.77 -8.06 22.23
CA HIS A 243 -5.18 -6.99 23.02
C HIS A 243 -6.13 -6.44 24.09
N ASP A 244 -5.49 -5.90 25.11
CA ASP A 244 -6.08 -5.04 26.12
C ASP A 244 -6.16 -3.60 25.59
N GLY A 245 -7.22 -2.89 25.94
CA GLY A 245 -7.38 -1.49 25.55
C GLY A 245 -7.79 -1.34 24.08
N ASP A 246 -7.37 -0.26 23.44
CA ASP A 246 -7.72 0.09 22.07
C ASP A 246 -6.61 -0.26 21.06
N TRP A 247 -6.85 0.07 19.78
CA TRP A 247 -5.94 -0.08 18.65
C TRP A 247 -4.50 0.40 18.90
N ARG A 248 -4.26 1.31 19.86
CA ARG A 248 -2.91 1.78 20.21
C ARG A 248 -2.03 0.65 20.75
N ALA A 249 -2.61 -0.42 21.30
CA ALA A 249 -1.86 -1.60 21.71
C ALA A 249 -1.17 -2.25 20.50
N VAL A 250 -1.92 -2.48 19.41
CA VAL A 250 -1.41 -3.07 18.17
C VAL A 250 -0.43 -2.10 17.48
N ALA A 251 -0.83 -0.84 17.32
CA ALA A 251 0.02 0.18 16.67
C ALA A 251 1.32 0.42 17.44
N GLY A 252 1.27 0.41 18.78
CA GLY A 252 2.44 0.54 19.64
C GLY A 252 3.39 -0.64 19.50
N ALA A 253 2.88 -1.87 19.62
CA ALA A 253 3.68 -3.08 19.47
C ALA A 253 4.29 -3.24 18.06
N HIS A 254 3.59 -2.74 17.02
CA HIS A 254 4.11 -2.71 15.66
C HIS A 254 5.26 -1.71 15.53
N ARG A 255 5.04 -0.46 16.01
CA ARG A 255 6.07 0.59 16.02
C ARG A 255 7.33 0.13 16.75
N ASP A 256 7.18 -0.42 17.96
CA ASP A 256 8.30 -0.85 18.77
C ASP A 256 9.14 -1.93 18.06
N TRP A 257 8.51 -2.76 17.23
CA TRP A 257 9.22 -3.72 16.37
C TRP A 257 9.85 -3.08 15.15
N LEU A 258 9.17 -2.17 14.45
CA LEU A 258 9.78 -1.43 13.34
C LEU A 258 11.05 -0.71 13.80
N GLU A 259 11.05 -0.12 14.99
CA GLU A 259 12.23 0.55 15.57
C GLU A 259 13.44 -0.38 15.78
N THR A 260 13.25 -1.70 15.78
CA THR A 260 14.36 -2.66 15.90
C THR A 260 15.16 -2.84 14.60
N TRP A 261 14.61 -2.49 13.44
CA TRP A 261 15.25 -2.79 12.15
C TRP A 261 15.07 -1.72 11.06
N VAL A 262 13.99 -0.93 11.10
CA VAL A 262 13.79 0.18 10.15
C VAL A 262 14.71 1.33 10.50
N ARG A 263 15.51 1.75 9.51
CA ARG A 263 16.41 2.88 9.66
C ARG A 263 15.66 4.19 9.47
N LYS A 264 15.58 5.01 10.52
CA LYS A 264 15.06 6.38 10.41
C LYS A 264 15.90 7.20 9.41
N PRO A 265 15.27 8.02 8.55
CA PRO A 265 15.99 8.81 7.56
C PRO A 265 16.91 9.83 8.23
N ASP A 266 18.07 10.07 7.62
CA ASP A 266 18.90 11.21 7.99
C ASP A 266 18.25 12.51 7.49
N ARG A 267 17.93 13.39 8.44
CA ARG A 267 17.23 14.66 8.19
C ARG A 267 18.22 15.81 8.42
N PRO A 268 18.59 16.56 7.37
CA PRO A 268 19.40 17.77 7.51
C PRO A 268 18.81 18.68 8.58
N ARG A 269 19.68 19.22 9.45
CA ARG A 269 19.26 20.06 10.60
C ARG A 269 18.34 21.20 10.16
N ALA A 270 18.71 21.89 9.07
CA ALA A 270 17.93 22.98 8.51
C ALA A 270 16.50 22.58 8.11
N PHE A 271 16.31 21.36 7.59
CA PHE A 271 14.99 20.84 7.24
C PHE A 271 14.22 20.39 8.48
N ALA A 272 14.89 19.73 9.43
CA ALA A 272 14.28 19.26 10.68
C ALA A 272 13.82 20.41 11.60
N GLU A 273 14.50 21.56 11.56
CA GLU A 273 14.15 22.77 12.29
C GLU A 273 13.18 23.68 11.52
N SER A 274 12.89 23.39 10.25
CA SER A 274 11.92 24.16 9.45
C SER A 274 10.49 23.91 9.93
N ILE A 275 9.65 24.94 9.89
CA ILE A 275 8.20 24.82 10.16
C ILE A 275 7.45 24.06 9.05
N GLY A 276 8.11 23.80 7.91
CA GLY A 276 7.56 23.09 6.77
C GLY A 276 8.10 23.66 5.45
N TRP A 277 7.29 23.56 4.40
CA TRP A 277 7.51 24.18 3.10
C TRP A 277 6.22 24.80 2.58
N HIS A 278 6.33 25.76 1.68
CA HIS A 278 5.18 26.33 0.97
C HIS A 278 5.10 25.80 -0.46
N PHE A 279 3.89 25.53 -0.95
CA PHE A 279 3.67 25.05 -2.32
C PHE A 279 3.37 26.21 -3.26
N PHE A 280 4.06 26.28 -4.40
CA PHE A 280 3.74 27.22 -5.47
C PHE A 280 3.52 26.48 -6.79
N PHE A 281 2.42 26.82 -7.47
CA PHE A 281 2.22 26.46 -8.87
C PHE A 281 2.86 27.54 -9.74
N LEU A 282 3.81 27.17 -10.58
CA LEU A 282 4.34 28.07 -11.62
C LEU A 282 3.40 28.02 -12.83
N LYS A 283 3.24 26.84 -13.44
CA LYS A 283 2.23 26.57 -14.49
C LYS A 283 1.32 25.42 -14.08
N ARG A 284 0.02 25.68 -14.08
CA ARG A 284 -1.01 24.73 -13.68
C ARG A 284 -1.30 23.70 -14.78
N GLN A 285 -2.10 22.69 -14.43
CA GLN A 285 -2.52 21.61 -15.32
C GLN A 285 -3.32 22.10 -16.54
N ASP A 286 -4.04 23.20 -16.36
CA ASP A 286 -4.82 23.90 -17.39
C ASP A 286 -3.98 24.85 -18.27
N GLY A 287 -2.67 24.90 -18.04
CA GLY A 287 -1.74 25.75 -18.77
C GLY A 287 -1.68 27.19 -18.29
N TRP A 288 -2.49 27.58 -17.29
CA TRP A 288 -2.40 28.92 -16.70
C TRP A 288 -1.06 29.11 -15.99
N GLU A 289 -0.37 30.17 -16.35
CA GLU A 289 0.92 30.55 -15.77
C GLU A 289 0.67 31.52 -14.62
N SER A 290 0.81 31.02 -13.39
CA SER A 290 0.71 31.81 -12.17
C SER A 290 1.99 32.58 -11.88
N HIS A 291 3.15 31.96 -12.14
CA HIS A 291 4.48 32.53 -11.86
C HIS A 291 5.52 32.07 -12.88
N SER A 292 6.57 32.87 -13.05
CA SER A 292 7.76 32.53 -13.85
C SER A 292 9.02 32.37 -12.99
N TYR A 293 10.14 31.94 -13.60
CA TYR A 293 11.43 31.85 -12.90
C TYR A 293 11.93 33.19 -12.35
N ALA A 294 11.65 34.29 -13.05
CA ALA A 294 12.09 35.63 -12.63
C ALA A 294 11.42 36.11 -11.33
N GLU A 295 10.28 35.52 -10.97
CA GLU A 295 9.54 35.87 -9.75
C GLU A 295 9.94 35.02 -8.54
N LEU A 296 10.67 33.91 -8.72
CA LEU A 296 11.07 33.03 -7.63
C LEU A 296 11.80 33.77 -6.48
N PRO A 297 12.70 34.75 -6.72
CA PRO A 297 13.30 35.52 -5.64
C PRO A 297 12.27 36.31 -4.81
N ARG A 298 11.26 36.89 -5.45
CA ARG A 298 10.16 37.60 -4.76
C ARG A 298 9.32 36.63 -3.92
N LEU A 299 9.05 35.43 -4.44
CA LEU A 299 8.34 34.38 -3.70
C LEU A 299 9.16 33.88 -2.50
N ALA A 300 10.49 33.75 -2.67
CA ALA A 300 11.42 33.38 -1.60
C ALA A 300 11.44 34.44 -0.49
N GLU A 301 11.49 35.73 -0.83
CA GLU A 301 11.40 36.83 0.15
C GLU A 301 10.09 36.77 0.94
N ALA A 302 8.97 36.59 0.25
CA ALA A 302 7.66 36.50 0.89
C ALA A 302 7.55 35.28 1.82
N ALA A 303 8.10 34.14 1.42
CA ALA A 303 8.11 32.93 2.24
C ALA A 303 9.01 33.06 3.48
N LEU A 304 10.19 33.68 3.33
CA LEU A 304 11.08 33.97 4.46
C LEU A 304 10.43 34.92 5.47
N ALA A 305 9.68 35.92 5.01
CA ALA A 305 9.00 36.88 5.87
C ALA A 305 8.01 36.23 6.84
N VAL A 306 7.52 35.03 6.53
CA VAL A 306 6.63 34.22 7.37
C VAL A 306 7.30 32.94 7.92
N GLY A 307 8.62 32.80 7.76
CA GLY A 307 9.43 31.74 8.37
C GLY A 307 9.63 30.46 7.54
N TYR A 308 9.20 30.41 6.27
CA TYR A 308 9.45 29.25 5.41
C TYR A 308 10.80 29.37 4.69
N ARG A 309 11.69 28.37 4.88
CA ARG A 309 12.95 28.22 4.13
C ARG A 309 12.86 27.30 2.92
N TYR A 310 11.76 26.57 2.75
CA TYR A 310 11.61 25.60 1.67
C TYR A 310 10.39 25.94 0.81
N LEU A 311 10.58 25.98 -0.51
CA LEU A 311 9.51 26.16 -1.48
C LEU A 311 9.41 24.93 -2.37
N MET A 312 8.26 24.28 -2.40
CA MET A 312 8.00 23.20 -3.34
C MET A 312 7.33 23.75 -4.60
N LEU A 313 7.93 23.44 -5.75
CA LEU A 313 7.56 24.03 -7.03
C LEU A 313 6.82 23.00 -7.90
N PHE A 314 5.54 23.24 -8.10
CA PHE A 314 4.72 22.49 -9.05
C PHE A 314 4.72 23.18 -10.42
N GLY A 315 4.80 22.37 -11.48
CA GLY A 315 4.72 22.87 -12.85
C GLY A 315 5.84 23.82 -13.23
N TRP A 316 7.04 23.56 -12.73
CA TRP A 316 8.25 24.30 -13.08
C TRP A 316 8.73 23.98 -14.50
N GLN A 317 8.30 22.86 -15.08
CA GLN A 317 8.68 22.36 -16.40
C GLN A 317 7.81 22.92 -17.54
N THR A 318 8.25 22.79 -18.79
CA THR A 318 7.55 23.30 -20.00
C THR A 318 6.07 22.93 -20.08
N GLY A 319 5.73 21.70 -19.66
CA GLY A 319 4.35 21.21 -19.70
C GLY A 319 3.44 21.78 -18.61
N GLY A 320 3.99 22.33 -17.53
CA GLY A 320 3.25 22.61 -16.30
C GLY A 320 2.97 21.33 -15.48
N HIS A 321 2.28 21.51 -14.36
CA HIS A 321 1.92 20.44 -13.43
C HIS A 321 0.97 19.41 -14.08
N ASP A 322 1.03 18.14 -13.68
CA ASP A 322 0.32 16.99 -14.27
C ASP A 322 0.34 16.88 -15.81
N ASN A 323 1.40 17.38 -16.43
CA ASN A 323 1.59 17.34 -17.87
C ASN A 323 2.91 16.67 -18.26
N ASN A 324 2.93 16.08 -19.45
CA ASN A 324 4.08 15.41 -20.06
C ASN A 324 4.73 14.32 -19.20
N TYR A 325 3.94 13.69 -18.32
CA TYR A 325 4.40 12.58 -17.50
C TYR A 325 5.01 11.47 -18.35
N TRP A 326 6.19 10.95 -18.01
CA TRP A 326 7.24 11.51 -17.15
C TRP A 326 8.46 11.98 -17.97
N TYR A 327 8.23 12.17 -19.28
CA TYR A 327 9.28 12.33 -20.29
C TYR A 327 9.87 13.74 -20.37
N ARG A 328 9.12 14.80 -20.03
CA ARG A 328 9.54 16.19 -20.27
C ARG A 328 9.56 17.08 -19.02
N TYR A 329 10.29 16.63 -18.02
CA TYR A 329 10.76 17.50 -16.92
C TYR A 329 11.97 18.32 -17.37
N VAL A 330 11.71 19.28 -18.26
CA VAL A 330 12.71 20.21 -18.79
C VAL A 330 12.26 21.65 -18.55
N PRO A 331 13.19 22.62 -18.39
CA PRO A 331 12.85 24.01 -18.12
C PRO A 331 11.94 24.61 -19.18
N ASN A 332 11.06 25.51 -18.76
CA ASN A 332 10.19 26.24 -19.66
C ASN A 332 10.99 27.31 -20.43
N GLU A 333 11.10 27.16 -21.74
CA GLU A 333 11.83 28.08 -22.61
C GLU A 333 11.20 29.49 -22.64
N ASP A 334 9.87 29.58 -22.50
CA ASP A 334 9.15 30.86 -22.46
C ASP A 334 9.54 31.72 -21.23
N TRP A 335 10.10 31.11 -20.19
CA TRP A 335 10.60 31.78 -18.99
C TRP A 335 12.14 31.98 -19.01
N GLY A 336 12.77 31.78 -20.16
CA GLY A 336 14.22 31.92 -20.36
C GLY A 336 15.02 30.63 -20.17
N GLY A 337 14.34 29.47 -20.14
CA GLY A 337 14.93 28.15 -20.19
C GLY A 337 15.85 27.81 -19.02
N GLU A 338 16.76 26.86 -19.25
CA GLU A 338 17.67 26.34 -18.23
C GLU A 338 18.51 27.43 -17.54
N ALA A 339 19.01 28.40 -18.32
CA ALA A 339 19.86 29.46 -17.78
C ALA A 339 19.10 30.36 -16.80
N ALA A 340 17.83 30.68 -17.09
CA ALA A 340 17.00 31.47 -16.19
C ALA A 340 16.61 30.70 -14.93
N LEU A 341 16.26 29.41 -15.08
CA LEU A 341 15.95 28.55 -13.93
C LEU A 341 17.13 28.46 -12.97
N ARG A 342 18.33 28.15 -13.47
CA ARG A 342 19.54 28.03 -12.63
C ARG A 342 19.84 29.32 -11.87
N ARG A 343 19.78 30.47 -12.54
CA ARG A 343 19.97 31.78 -11.90
C ARG A 343 18.95 32.02 -10.78
N ALA A 344 17.68 31.67 -11.02
CA ALA A 344 16.63 31.84 -10.01
C ALA A 344 16.85 30.93 -8.80
N VAL A 345 17.25 29.68 -9.02
CA VAL A 345 17.60 28.73 -7.95
C VAL A 345 18.77 29.26 -7.12
N GLU A 346 19.83 29.73 -7.76
CA GLU A 346 21.00 30.32 -7.10
C GLU A 346 20.63 31.56 -6.27
N GLN A 347 19.78 32.44 -6.80
CA GLN A 347 19.30 33.63 -6.09
C GLN A 347 18.48 33.27 -4.85
N CYS A 348 17.51 32.36 -4.96
CA CYS A 348 16.74 31.90 -3.80
C CYS A 348 17.64 31.27 -2.73
N ARG A 349 18.62 30.45 -3.15
CA ARG A 349 19.58 29.84 -2.23
C ARG A 349 20.46 30.87 -1.53
N ALA A 350 20.91 31.90 -2.24
CA ALA A 350 21.69 33.00 -1.66
C ALA A 350 20.89 33.78 -0.60
N MET A 351 19.56 33.80 -0.70
CA MET A 351 18.65 34.37 0.31
C MET A 351 18.41 33.42 1.49
N GLY A 352 18.88 32.18 1.43
CA GLY A 352 18.66 31.15 2.45
C GLY A 352 17.41 30.30 2.23
N VAL A 353 16.81 30.32 1.03
CA VAL A 353 15.64 29.52 0.63
C VAL A 353 16.04 28.40 -0.32
N GLU A 354 15.60 27.19 -0.01
CA GLU A 354 15.78 26.00 -0.83
C GLU A 354 14.53 25.69 -1.66
N LEU A 355 14.73 25.33 -2.92
CA LEU A 355 13.67 24.97 -3.85
C LEU A 355 13.58 23.44 -3.98
N ILE A 356 12.37 22.89 -3.87
CA ILE A 356 12.05 21.46 -3.99
C ILE A 356 11.23 21.25 -5.28
N PRO A 357 11.85 20.80 -6.38
CA PRO A 357 11.14 20.59 -7.63
C PRO A 357 10.25 19.35 -7.54
N PHE A 358 9.02 19.49 -8.01
CA PHE A 358 8.11 18.38 -8.25
C PHE A 358 8.63 17.43 -9.33
N PHE A 359 8.53 16.13 -9.10
CA PHE A 359 8.80 15.09 -10.09
C PHE A 359 7.93 13.85 -9.86
N ASN A 360 7.10 13.51 -10.85
CA ASN A 360 6.41 12.24 -10.95
C ASN A 360 7.09 11.36 -11.99
N GLY A 361 7.65 10.22 -11.56
CA GLY A 361 8.24 9.20 -12.42
C GLY A 361 7.50 7.86 -12.37
N THR A 362 6.29 7.83 -11.80
CA THR A 362 5.48 6.62 -11.63
C THR A 362 4.40 6.48 -12.70
N LEU A 363 4.02 7.59 -13.34
CA LEU A 363 3.01 7.65 -14.39
C LEU A 363 3.60 8.02 -15.74
N ALA A 364 3.02 7.49 -16.82
CA ALA A 364 3.27 7.94 -18.18
C ALA A 364 1.99 8.43 -18.85
N ASN A 365 2.06 9.61 -19.46
CA ASN A 365 1.03 10.12 -20.34
C ASN A 365 1.13 9.39 -21.67
N VAL A 366 0.07 8.65 -22.01
CA VAL A 366 0.06 7.75 -23.17
C VAL A 366 0.06 8.49 -24.51
N GLU A 367 -0.28 9.77 -24.51
CA GLU A 367 -0.32 10.59 -25.72
C GLU A 367 1.05 11.09 -26.17
N MET A 368 2.05 11.01 -25.29
CA MET A 368 3.41 11.47 -25.57
C MET A 368 4.06 10.64 -26.69
N PRO A 369 4.71 11.28 -27.68
CA PRO A 369 5.45 10.57 -28.73
C PRO A 369 6.47 9.56 -28.19
N GLU A 370 7.13 9.90 -27.09
CA GLU A 370 8.10 9.07 -26.37
C GLU A 370 7.44 7.76 -25.86
N HIS A 371 6.24 7.87 -25.29
CA HIS A 371 5.47 6.72 -24.83
C HIS A 371 5.07 5.82 -26.00
N LYS A 372 4.53 6.43 -27.07
CA LYS A 372 4.12 5.72 -28.29
C LYS A 372 5.30 5.05 -28.98
N SER A 373 6.50 5.63 -28.91
CA SER A 373 7.71 5.12 -29.53
C SER A 373 8.32 3.98 -28.72
N PHE A 374 8.64 4.21 -27.45
CA PHE A 374 9.34 3.25 -26.60
C PHE A 374 8.70 3.07 -25.22
N GLY A 375 8.15 4.13 -24.62
CA GLY A 375 7.75 4.09 -23.21
C GLY A 375 6.63 3.10 -22.83
N ARG A 376 5.80 2.65 -23.79
CA ARG A 376 4.81 1.57 -23.59
C ARG A 376 5.43 0.27 -23.05
N MET A 377 6.73 0.04 -23.32
CA MET A 377 7.41 -1.17 -22.85
C MET A 377 7.65 -1.19 -21.34
N TRP A 378 7.45 -0.05 -20.64
CA TRP A 378 7.65 0.06 -19.20
C TRP A 378 6.33 0.04 -18.40
N GLU A 379 5.18 -0.16 -19.05
CA GLU A 379 3.87 -0.19 -18.39
C GLU A 379 3.75 -1.36 -17.41
N ALA A 380 3.33 -1.08 -16.17
CA ALA A 380 2.94 -2.15 -15.26
C ALA A 380 1.68 -2.84 -15.79
N LYS A 381 1.68 -4.19 -15.83
CA LYS A 381 0.58 -4.96 -16.40
C LYS A 381 -0.19 -5.77 -15.37
N THR A 382 -1.51 -5.73 -15.49
CA THR A 382 -2.44 -6.61 -14.79
C THR A 382 -2.23 -8.07 -15.19
N ARG A 383 -2.78 -8.99 -14.40
CA ARG A 383 -2.79 -10.43 -14.73
C ARG A 383 -3.44 -10.76 -16.08
N ALA A 384 -4.35 -9.91 -16.55
CA ALA A 384 -4.98 -10.05 -17.87
C ALA A 384 -4.11 -9.51 -19.03
N GLY A 385 -2.92 -8.96 -18.72
CA GLY A 385 -2.00 -8.40 -19.72
C GLY A 385 -2.30 -6.96 -20.11
N HIS A 386 -3.30 -6.32 -19.50
CA HIS A 386 -3.62 -4.91 -19.73
C HIS A 386 -2.76 -4.00 -18.85
N PRO A 387 -2.32 -2.83 -19.36
CA PRO A 387 -1.71 -1.78 -18.54
C PRO A 387 -2.66 -1.33 -17.42
N TYR A 388 -2.11 -1.00 -16.25
CA TYR A 388 -2.91 -0.35 -15.21
C TYR A 388 -3.23 1.09 -15.62
N TYR A 389 -4.53 1.41 -15.63
CA TYR A 389 -5.01 2.76 -15.83
C TYR A 389 -4.89 3.56 -14.52
N ALA A 390 -4.10 4.63 -14.56
CA ALA A 390 -3.81 5.48 -13.41
C ALA A 390 -4.82 6.62 -13.19
N GLY A 391 -5.78 6.78 -14.10
CA GLY A 391 -6.76 7.87 -14.07
C GLY A 391 -6.64 8.86 -15.24
N ASP A 392 -7.64 9.74 -15.30
CA ASP A 392 -7.78 10.87 -16.22
C ASP A 392 -7.54 12.17 -15.45
N TRP A 393 -6.38 12.79 -15.68
CA TRP A 393 -6.11 14.11 -15.11
C TRP A 393 -6.70 15.18 -16.03
N ALA A 394 -7.59 15.97 -15.45
CA ALA A 394 -8.29 17.05 -16.09
C ALA A 394 -7.37 18.22 -16.47
N ARG A 395 -7.59 18.81 -17.65
CA ARG A 395 -7.03 20.15 -17.96
C ARG A 395 -7.99 21.28 -17.59
N CYS A 396 -9.22 20.99 -17.15
CA CYS A 396 -10.22 22.02 -16.86
C CYS A 396 -10.89 21.76 -15.51
N ASN A 397 -10.48 22.44 -14.43
CA ASN A 397 -11.04 22.20 -13.09
C ASN A 397 -12.53 22.58 -12.92
N PHE A 398 -13.16 23.18 -13.94
CA PHE A 398 -14.54 23.69 -13.88
C PHE A 398 -15.51 23.00 -14.84
N ASP A 399 -15.03 22.11 -15.71
CA ASP A 399 -15.92 21.33 -16.57
C ASP A 399 -16.64 20.24 -15.76
N ALA A 400 -17.84 19.88 -16.20
CA ALA A 400 -18.54 18.74 -15.64
C ALA A 400 -17.64 17.48 -15.72
N PRO A 401 -17.44 16.73 -14.61
CA PRO A 401 -16.45 15.64 -14.54
C PRO A 401 -16.59 14.57 -15.63
N MET A 402 -17.79 14.41 -16.20
CA MET A 402 -18.05 13.44 -17.28
C MET A 402 -17.42 13.82 -18.64
N ARG A 403 -16.89 15.04 -18.81
CA ARG A 403 -16.34 15.55 -20.08
C ARG A 403 -14.85 15.86 -20.03
N ASN A 404 -14.22 15.67 -18.88
CA ASN A 404 -12.90 16.22 -18.55
C ASN A 404 -11.76 15.18 -18.70
N ARG A 405 -11.85 14.34 -19.75
CA ARG A 405 -10.94 13.21 -19.96
C ARG A 405 -9.89 13.51 -21.01
N ALA A 406 -8.99 14.45 -20.72
CA ALA A 406 -8.03 14.93 -21.72
C ALA A 406 -6.68 14.19 -21.70
N MET A 407 -6.30 13.55 -20.59
CA MET A 407 -4.97 12.93 -20.43
C MET A 407 -5.06 11.57 -19.74
N LEU A 408 -4.94 10.51 -20.53
CA LEU A 408 -4.88 9.14 -20.04
C LEU A 408 -3.46 8.84 -19.57
N HIS A 409 -3.35 8.24 -18.38
CA HIS A 409 -2.08 7.82 -17.81
C HIS A 409 -2.06 6.33 -17.54
N HIS A 410 -0.92 5.72 -17.82
CA HIS A 410 -0.61 4.36 -17.40
C HIS A 410 0.41 4.35 -16.28
N GLU A 411 0.26 3.38 -15.39
CA GLU A 411 1.23 3.12 -14.32
C GLU A 411 2.48 2.47 -14.90
N ILE A 412 3.63 2.86 -14.39
CA ILE A 412 4.93 2.40 -14.85
C ILE A 412 5.54 1.41 -13.87
N CYS A 413 6.07 0.31 -14.39
CA CYS A 413 6.87 -0.64 -13.62
C CYS A 413 8.28 -0.09 -13.41
N PHE A 414 8.83 -0.29 -12.21
CA PHE A 414 10.20 0.08 -11.85
C PHE A 414 11.24 -0.94 -12.38
N CYS A 415 11.12 -1.34 -13.65
CA CYS A 415 12.06 -2.24 -14.30
C CYS A 415 13.42 -1.56 -14.55
N GLU A 416 14.47 -2.35 -14.81
CA GLU A 416 15.84 -1.84 -14.91
C GLU A 416 16.00 -0.70 -15.93
N GLU A 417 15.46 -0.86 -17.14
CA GLU A 417 15.53 0.17 -18.18
C GLU A 417 14.85 1.48 -17.77
N GLN A 418 13.69 1.37 -17.11
CA GLN A 418 12.96 2.53 -16.62
C GLN A 418 13.76 3.27 -15.54
N GLN A 419 14.42 2.54 -14.64
CA GLN A 419 15.23 3.12 -13.57
C GLN A 419 16.38 3.97 -14.13
N VAL A 420 16.98 3.58 -15.26
CA VAL A 420 18.04 4.37 -15.91
C VAL A 420 17.51 5.76 -16.28
N CYS A 421 16.42 5.81 -17.04
CA CYS A 421 15.82 7.09 -17.46
C CYS A 421 15.29 7.91 -16.27
N PHE A 422 14.81 7.27 -15.22
CA PHE A 422 14.40 7.93 -13.97
C PHE A 422 15.59 8.63 -13.32
N LEU A 423 16.69 7.91 -13.13
CA LEU A 423 17.88 8.44 -12.49
C LEU A 423 18.56 9.53 -13.32
N GLU A 424 18.54 9.43 -14.65
CA GLU A 424 18.99 10.52 -15.53
C GLU A 424 18.16 11.79 -15.34
N THR A 425 16.84 11.66 -15.23
CA THR A 425 15.94 12.80 -14.98
C THR A 425 16.17 13.41 -13.61
N VAL A 426 16.35 12.56 -12.58
CA VAL A 426 16.74 13.02 -11.24
C VAL A 426 18.06 13.78 -11.29
N ALA A 427 19.09 13.22 -11.93
CA ALA A 427 20.40 13.86 -12.03
C ALA A 427 20.32 15.23 -12.72
N ARG A 428 19.53 15.35 -13.80
CA ARG A 428 19.27 16.66 -14.42
C ARG A 428 18.63 17.64 -13.45
N ASN A 429 17.61 17.20 -12.71
CA ASN A 429 16.89 18.07 -11.77
C ASN A 429 17.80 18.54 -10.63
N VAL A 430 18.46 17.61 -9.95
CA VAL A 430 19.19 17.94 -8.71
C VAL A 430 20.54 18.62 -8.98
N ASP A 431 21.27 18.19 -10.01
CA ASP A 431 22.62 18.66 -10.32
C ASP A 431 22.60 19.72 -11.44
N ARG A 432 22.20 19.35 -12.66
CA ARG A 432 22.27 20.25 -13.83
C ARG A 432 21.43 21.51 -13.66
N TYR A 433 20.19 21.38 -13.20
CA TYR A 433 19.30 22.53 -12.93
C TYR A 433 19.56 23.17 -11.56
N GLY A 434 20.39 22.53 -10.73
CA GLY A 434 20.90 23.10 -9.48
C GLY A 434 19.93 23.09 -8.31
N PHE A 435 18.78 22.40 -8.42
CA PHE A 435 17.77 22.37 -7.35
C PHE A 435 18.33 21.79 -6.05
N GLY A 436 19.15 20.75 -6.11
CA GLY A 436 19.72 20.08 -4.93
C GLY A 436 18.72 19.36 -4.01
N ASN A 437 17.41 19.51 -4.25
CA ASN A 437 16.33 18.84 -3.54
C ASN A 437 15.40 18.16 -4.55
N LEU A 438 14.48 17.32 -4.09
CA LEU A 438 13.52 16.64 -4.95
C LEU A 438 12.23 16.29 -4.20
N GLN A 439 11.09 16.50 -4.83
CA GLN A 439 9.84 15.84 -4.46
C GLN A 439 9.56 14.70 -5.44
N LEU A 440 9.20 13.54 -4.90
CA LEU A 440 8.82 12.34 -5.61
C LEU A 440 7.32 12.12 -5.44
N ASP A 441 6.58 12.47 -6.47
CA ASP A 441 5.13 12.36 -6.49
C ASP A 441 4.67 10.91 -6.62
N GLN A 442 3.60 10.55 -5.90
CA GLN A 442 2.98 9.23 -5.85
C GLN A 442 3.90 8.02 -5.56
N ILE A 443 5.19 8.23 -5.31
CA ILE A 443 6.19 7.15 -5.23
C ILE A 443 5.86 6.13 -4.14
N SER A 444 5.20 6.58 -3.06
CA SER A 444 4.75 5.75 -1.94
C SER A 444 3.37 5.12 -2.18
N GLU A 445 2.63 5.57 -3.20
CA GLU A 445 1.27 5.12 -3.50
C GLU A 445 1.20 4.06 -4.61
N LYS A 446 2.30 3.83 -5.32
CA LYS A 446 2.33 2.97 -6.51
C LYS A 446 3.01 1.62 -6.24
N SER A 447 2.34 0.80 -5.45
CA SER A 447 2.71 -0.61 -5.22
C SER A 447 1.79 -1.56 -5.99
N LEU A 448 1.90 -1.50 -7.31
CA LEU A 448 1.11 -2.32 -8.22
C LEU A 448 1.91 -3.54 -8.65
N LEU A 449 1.23 -4.69 -8.70
CA LEU A 449 1.83 -5.91 -9.23
C LEU A 449 2.10 -5.74 -10.72
N CYS A 450 3.22 -6.28 -11.21
CA CYS A 450 3.45 -6.38 -12.65
C CYS A 450 3.46 -7.84 -13.08
N TYR A 451 2.63 -8.18 -14.06
CA TYR A 451 2.53 -9.55 -14.59
C TYR A 451 3.26 -9.71 -15.93
N ASP A 452 4.08 -8.72 -16.32
CA ASP A 452 4.88 -8.78 -17.54
C ASP A 452 6.24 -9.44 -17.28
N ASP A 453 6.37 -10.71 -17.64
CA ASP A 453 7.63 -11.45 -17.46
C ASP A 453 8.82 -10.81 -18.20
N ALA A 454 8.59 -9.96 -19.21
CA ALA A 454 9.65 -9.23 -19.91
C ALA A 454 10.34 -8.17 -19.02
N HIS A 455 9.73 -7.77 -17.90
CA HIS A 455 10.31 -6.80 -16.96
C HIS A 455 11.32 -7.39 -15.98
N GLY A 456 11.50 -8.71 -15.97
CA GLY A 456 12.58 -9.39 -15.23
C GLY A 456 12.43 -9.40 -13.71
N HIS A 457 11.26 -9.07 -13.16
CA HIS A 457 10.98 -9.19 -11.73
C HIS A 457 10.83 -10.66 -11.30
N VAL A 458 11.23 -10.98 -10.07
CA VAL A 458 11.20 -12.35 -9.53
C VAL A 458 9.78 -12.93 -9.54
N THR A 459 8.81 -12.15 -9.06
CA THR A 459 7.38 -12.43 -9.08
C THR A 459 6.60 -11.11 -9.18
N PRO A 460 5.31 -11.13 -9.54
CA PRO A 460 4.54 -9.91 -9.76
C PRO A 460 4.51 -8.93 -8.59
N ASP A 461 4.41 -9.43 -7.36
CA ASP A 461 4.43 -8.66 -6.11
C ASP A 461 5.76 -7.97 -5.84
N ARG A 462 6.87 -8.51 -6.35
CA ARG A 462 8.20 -7.95 -6.12
C ARG A 462 8.57 -6.83 -7.07
N ALA A 463 7.85 -6.68 -8.19
CA ALA A 463 8.10 -5.61 -9.17
C ALA A 463 8.18 -4.21 -8.54
N PRO A 464 7.21 -3.76 -7.72
CA PRO A 464 7.31 -2.46 -7.05
C PRO A 464 8.31 -2.47 -5.90
N ILE A 465 8.37 -3.55 -5.09
CA ILE A 465 9.15 -3.58 -3.86
C ILE A 465 10.66 -3.60 -4.15
N ASP A 466 11.12 -4.53 -4.98
CA ASP A 466 12.53 -4.64 -5.35
C ASP A 466 12.98 -3.45 -6.21
N GLY A 467 12.09 -2.97 -7.09
CA GLY A 467 12.30 -1.80 -7.93
C GLY A 467 12.54 -0.55 -7.10
N LEU A 468 11.66 -0.23 -6.15
CA LEU A 468 11.80 0.92 -5.25
C LEU A 468 12.98 0.77 -4.29
N ALA A 469 13.19 -0.44 -3.74
CA ALA A 469 14.34 -0.72 -2.87
C ALA A 469 15.68 -0.48 -3.58
N THR A 470 15.72 -0.64 -4.90
CA THR A 470 16.90 -0.35 -5.72
C THR A 470 16.96 1.13 -6.13
N LEU A 471 15.82 1.71 -6.51
CA LEU A 471 15.73 3.06 -7.07
C LEU A 471 15.96 4.15 -6.01
N LEU A 472 15.25 4.10 -4.89
CA LEU A 472 15.24 5.17 -3.90
C LEU A 472 16.62 5.44 -3.26
N PRO A 473 17.44 4.43 -2.92
CA PRO A 473 18.80 4.68 -2.44
C PRO A 473 19.69 5.38 -3.48
N LYS A 474 19.56 5.00 -4.77
CA LYS A 474 20.30 5.65 -5.87
C LYS A 474 19.85 7.10 -6.06
N THR A 475 18.54 7.35 -6.03
CA THR A 475 17.97 8.70 -6.04
C THR A 475 18.49 9.54 -4.88
N ARG A 476 18.48 8.98 -3.66
CA ARG A 476 19.01 9.66 -2.46
C ARG A 476 20.50 9.97 -2.59
N ALA A 477 21.30 9.07 -3.16
CA ALA A 477 22.71 9.29 -3.41
C ALA A 477 22.95 10.45 -4.38
N LEU A 478 22.18 10.55 -5.48
CA LEU A 478 22.25 11.67 -6.42
C LEU A 478 21.91 13.01 -5.76
N VAL A 479 20.82 13.05 -4.98
CA VAL A 479 20.43 14.24 -4.21
C VAL A 479 21.58 14.69 -3.30
N ARG A 480 22.18 13.75 -2.56
CA ARG A 480 23.23 14.06 -1.58
C ARG A 480 24.59 14.40 -2.19
N ALA A 481 24.89 13.85 -3.37
CA ALA A 481 26.07 14.22 -4.14
C ALA A 481 25.95 15.65 -4.69
N ALA A 482 24.78 16.03 -5.20
CA ALA A 482 24.53 17.38 -5.70
C ALA A 482 24.44 18.42 -4.58
N HIS A 483 23.81 18.05 -3.45
CA HIS A 483 23.67 18.93 -2.30
C HIS A 483 23.74 18.11 -1.00
N PRO A 484 24.81 18.24 -0.20
CA PRO A 484 24.94 17.48 1.04
C PRO A 484 23.76 17.65 2.00
N ASP A 485 23.14 18.83 2.09
CA ASP A 485 21.93 19.07 2.89
C ASP A 485 20.62 18.93 2.09
N GLY A 486 20.70 18.40 0.86
CA GLY A 486 19.57 18.17 -0.01
C GLY A 486 18.54 17.22 0.60
N VAL A 487 17.27 17.48 0.34
CA VAL A 487 16.15 16.68 0.85
C VAL A 487 15.38 15.97 -0.26
N MET A 488 14.87 14.80 0.07
CA MET A 488 13.93 14.04 -0.75
C MET A 488 12.62 13.92 0.03
N VAL A 489 11.52 14.36 -0.58
CA VAL A 489 10.18 14.32 0.00
C VAL A 489 9.30 13.49 -0.92
N SER A 490 8.37 12.71 -0.39
CA SER A 490 7.39 11.95 -1.18
C SER A 490 5.98 12.50 -0.99
N GLU A 491 5.12 12.28 -1.98
CA GLU A 491 3.68 12.20 -1.72
C GLU A 491 3.36 10.89 -0.98
N CYS A 492 2.51 10.99 0.04
CA CYS A 492 2.22 9.91 1.00
C CYS A 492 3.49 9.33 1.69
N LEU A 493 3.28 8.35 2.57
CA LEU A 493 4.33 7.71 3.35
C LEU A 493 4.00 6.24 3.62
N ASN A 494 5.03 5.39 3.60
CA ASN A 494 5.04 4.06 4.18
C ASN A 494 6.27 3.94 5.11
N ASP A 495 6.30 2.89 5.94
CA ASP A 495 7.38 2.61 6.90
C ASP A 495 8.81 2.59 6.33
#